data_AF-A0A0B1THB6-F1
#
_entry.id   AF-A0A0B1THB6-F1
#
_cell.length_a   1.000
_cell.length_b   1.000
_cell.length_c   1.000
_cell.angle_alpha   90.00
_cell.angle_beta   90.00
_cell.angle_gamma   90.00
#
_symmetry.space_group_name_H-M   'P 1'
#
loop_
_entity.id
_entity.type
_entity.pdbx_description
1 polymer ?
#
loop_
_entity_poly.entity_id
_entity_poly.type
_entity_poly.pdbx_seq_one_letter_code
_entity_poly.pdbx_strand_id
1 'polypeptide(L)'
;MTRVISRPAKYGLLIETILKNEGNKFTKECELTQKALLAAKRFAMKIDNNLLMAQMAQRWDSVRSHFDHSSHTNLYLVDKEKPSGVVRITFTMEDLDMDMKQVGSGQRRLMCLGDVNMKNSTTKLVEKGRIFMVLFDDILVCLQRRNNQKYVFIQQEQSVFPVSGLILRPADRSASVMIISGAITKPALLEVEFNSKTDRTKWIKTLETAIHSAPVKGW
;
A
#
# COMPACT_ATOMS: atom_id res chain seq x y z
N MET A 1 -9.79 -19.12 23.45
CA MET A 1 -9.83 -18.17 22.32
C MET A 1 -9.21 -18.74 21.03
N THR A 2 -8.06 -19.42 21.08
CA THR A 2 -7.35 -20.03 19.92
C THR A 2 -8.16 -21.05 19.10
N ARG A 3 -9.14 -21.72 19.73
CA ARG A 3 -10.02 -22.70 19.06
C ARG A 3 -11.01 -22.07 18.07
N VAL A 4 -11.39 -20.80 18.28
CA VAL A 4 -12.36 -20.10 17.41
C VAL A 4 -11.69 -19.62 16.12
N ILE A 5 -10.47 -19.07 16.24
CA ILE A 5 -9.71 -18.48 15.12
C ILE A 5 -9.31 -19.53 14.08
N SER A 6 -8.99 -20.75 14.51
CA SER A 6 -8.58 -21.84 13.59
C SER A 6 -9.76 -22.56 12.93
N ARG A 7 -11.00 -22.30 13.36
CA ARG A 7 -12.18 -23.06 12.89
C ARG A 7 -12.54 -22.78 11.42
N PRO A 8 -12.54 -21.53 10.94
CA PRO A 8 -12.84 -21.22 9.54
C PRO A 8 -11.98 -21.97 8.53
N ALA A 9 -10.68 -22.12 8.80
CA ALA A 9 -9.75 -22.87 7.95
C ALA A 9 -10.06 -24.39 7.89
N LYS A 10 -10.73 -24.94 8.92
CA LYS A 10 -11.07 -26.36 8.97
C LYS A 10 -12.31 -26.73 8.17
N TYR A 11 -13.25 -25.80 7.94
CA TYR A 11 -14.47 -26.09 7.19
C TYR A 11 -14.16 -26.54 5.76
N GLY A 12 -13.24 -25.86 5.08
CA GLY A 12 -12.82 -26.24 3.73
C GLY A 12 -12.25 -27.65 3.66
N LEU A 13 -11.40 -28.04 4.63
CA LEU A 13 -10.81 -29.38 4.69
C LEU A 13 -11.87 -30.46 4.91
N LEU A 14 -12.78 -30.25 5.86
CA LEU A 14 -13.84 -31.23 6.19
C LEU A 14 -14.82 -31.42 5.02
N ILE A 15 -15.25 -30.33 4.37
CA ILE A 15 -16.16 -30.41 3.22
C ILE A 15 -15.44 -31.05 2.03
N GLU A 16 -14.15 -30.78 1.84
CA GLU A 16 -13.36 -31.44 0.80
C GLU A 16 -13.26 -32.96 1.02
N THR A 17 -13.12 -33.40 2.28
CA THR A 17 -13.18 -34.83 2.62
C THR A 17 -14.56 -35.43 2.34
N ILE A 18 -15.65 -34.74 2.68
CA ILE A 18 -17.02 -35.19 2.36
C ILE A 18 -17.17 -35.33 0.84
N LEU A 19 -16.82 -34.28 0.09
CA LEU A 19 -16.91 -34.27 -1.38
C LEU A 19 -16.11 -35.40 -2.02
N LYS A 20 -14.94 -35.76 -1.49
CA LYS A 20 -14.14 -36.89 -1.99
C LYS A 20 -14.85 -38.23 -1.79
N ASN A 21 -15.53 -38.42 -0.66
CA ASN A 21 -16.17 -39.69 -0.28
C ASN A 21 -17.60 -39.87 -0.81
N GLU A 22 -18.19 -38.85 -1.44
CA GLU A 22 -19.48 -39.02 -2.12
C GLU A 22 -19.34 -39.96 -3.31
N GLY A 23 -20.14 -41.05 -3.31
CA GLY A 23 -20.04 -42.13 -4.27
C GLY A 23 -20.42 -41.77 -5.71
N ASN A 24 -21.38 -40.85 -5.90
CA ASN A 24 -21.79 -40.37 -7.23
C ASN A 24 -21.54 -38.86 -7.35
N LYS A 25 -20.72 -38.47 -8.34
CA LYS A 25 -20.32 -37.08 -8.59
C LYS A 25 -21.34 -36.28 -9.41
N PHE A 26 -22.38 -36.92 -9.93
CA PHE A 26 -23.38 -36.30 -10.80
C PHE A 26 -24.73 -36.09 -10.10
N THR A 27 -24.73 -36.08 -8.76
CA THR A 27 -25.94 -35.82 -7.97
C THR A 27 -26.05 -34.36 -7.56
N LYS A 28 -27.27 -33.91 -7.29
CA LYS A 28 -27.54 -32.57 -6.78
C LYS A 28 -26.85 -32.33 -5.43
N GLU A 29 -26.74 -33.35 -4.60
CA GLU A 29 -26.03 -33.33 -3.33
C GLU A 29 -24.54 -33.01 -3.53
N CYS A 30 -23.90 -33.65 -4.52
CA CYS A 30 -22.49 -33.39 -4.84
C CYS A 30 -22.25 -31.95 -5.32
N GLU A 31 -23.15 -31.40 -6.15
CA GLU A 31 -23.09 -29.99 -6.54
C GLU A 31 -23.23 -29.03 -5.35
N LEU A 32 -24.13 -29.35 -4.40
CA LEU A 32 -24.30 -28.56 -3.18
C LEU A 32 -23.05 -28.62 -2.29
N THR A 33 -22.44 -29.80 -2.14
CA THR A 33 -21.19 -29.98 -1.39
C THR A 33 -20.05 -29.19 -2.05
N GLN A 34 -19.96 -29.15 -3.38
CA GLN A 34 -18.96 -28.35 -4.09
C GLN A 34 -19.17 -26.83 -3.89
N LYS A 35 -20.44 -26.36 -3.93
CA LYS A 35 -20.78 -24.97 -3.62
C LYS A 35 -20.43 -24.61 -2.17
N ALA A 36 -20.72 -25.51 -1.22
CA ALA A 36 -20.37 -25.34 0.19
C ALA A 36 -18.84 -25.27 0.39
N LEU A 37 -18.07 -26.09 -0.33
CA LEU A 37 -16.61 -26.06 -0.31
C LEU A 37 -16.07 -24.72 -0.78
N LEU A 38 -16.59 -24.20 -1.90
CA LEU A 38 -16.20 -22.89 -2.43
C LEU A 38 -16.55 -21.77 -1.45
N ALA A 39 -17.74 -21.81 -0.86
CA ALA A 39 -18.17 -20.84 0.15
C ALA A 39 -17.25 -20.86 1.38
N ALA A 40 -16.89 -22.05 1.89
CA ALA A 40 -15.98 -22.18 3.03
C ALA A 40 -14.57 -21.63 2.72
N LYS A 41 -14.03 -21.91 1.53
CA LYS A 41 -12.73 -21.36 1.08
C LYS A 41 -12.78 -19.83 0.96
N ARG A 42 -13.85 -19.28 0.38
CA ARG A 42 -14.06 -17.82 0.28
C ARG A 42 -14.22 -17.15 1.65
N PHE A 43 -14.93 -17.80 2.57
CA PHE A 43 -15.12 -17.30 3.92
C PHE A 43 -13.79 -17.20 4.68
N ALA A 44 -12.97 -18.25 4.64
CA ALA A 44 -11.63 -18.22 5.25
C ALA A 44 -10.76 -17.11 4.66
N MET A 45 -10.72 -17.00 3.33
CA MET A 45 -9.99 -15.94 2.64
C MET A 45 -10.49 -14.53 3.01
N LYS A 46 -11.80 -14.35 3.18
CA LYS A 46 -12.38 -13.07 3.60
C LYS A 46 -11.96 -12.69 5.02
N ILE A 47 -11.89 -13.66 5.93
CA ILE A 47 -11.39 -13.45 7.29
C ILE A 47 -9.92 -13.03 7.25
N ASP A 48 -9.07 -13.75 6.52
CA ASP A 48 -7.64 -13.44 6.42
C ASP A 48 -7.41 -12.02 5.87
N ASN A 49 -8.15 -11.66 4.82
CA ASN A 49 -8.09 -10.32 4.24
C ASN A 49 -8.55 -9.24 5.24
N ASN A 50 -9.67 -9.46 5.94
CA ASN A 50 -10.16 -8.50 6.93
C ASN A 50 -9.19 -8.35 8.12
N LEU A 51 -8.57 -9.44 8.57
CA LEU A 51 -7.56 -9.42 9.62
C LEU A 51 -6.33 -8.63 9.19
N LEU A 52 -5.85 -8.85 7.96
CA LEU A 52 -4.76 -8.08 7.38
C LEU A 52 -5.08 -6.58 7.34
N MET A 53 -6.28 -6.21 6.88
CA MET A 53 -6.71 -4.81 6.83
C MET A 53 -6.80 -4.19 8.22
N ALA A 54 -7.35 -4.91 9.21
CA ALA A 54 -7.42 -4.45 10.60
C ALA A 54 -6.03 -4.23 11.21
N GLN A 55 -5.09 -5.16 10.99
CA GLN A 55 -3.70 -5.01 11.45
C GLN A 55 -3.01 -3.83 10.79
N MET A 56 -3.25 -3.61 9.50
CA MET A 56 -2.71 -2.45 8.78
C MET A 56 -3.30 -1.14 9.31
N ALA A 57 -4.61 -1.07 9.54
CA ALA A 57 -5.26 0.11 10.12
C ALA A 57 -4.70 0.42 11.51
N GLN A 58 -4.58 -0.58 12.39
CA GLN A 58 -3.99 -0.40 13.72
C GLN A 58 -2.54 0.11 13.65
N ARG A 59 -1.75 -0.43 12.71
CA ARG A 59 -0.37 0.04 12.51
C ARG A 59 -0.33 1.47 11.98
N TRP A 60 -1.27 1.84 11.12
CA TRP A 60 -1.41 3.23 10.64
C TRP A 60 -1.80 4.19 11.76
N ASP A 61 -2.75 3.82 12.63
CA ASP A 61 -3.14 4.60 13.80
C ASP A 61 -1.96 4.87 14.74
N SER A 62 -1.10 3.87 14.94
CA SER A 62 0.14 4.02 15.72
C SER A 62 1.13 4.98 15.07
N VAL A 63 1.23 5.02 13.74
CA VAL A 63 2.11 5.95 13.03
C VAL A 63 1.57 7.37 13.16
N ARG A 64 0.27 7.56 12.97
CA ARG A 64 -0.41 8.86 13.11
C ARG A 64 -0.27 9.42 14.52
N SER A 65 -0.42 8.61 15.56
CA SER A 65 -0.28 9.07 16.95
C SER A 65 1.13 9.51 17.32
N HIS A 66 2.14 9.08 16.56
CA HIS A 66 3.55 9.44 16.75
C HIS A 66 4.06 10.39 15.64
N PHE A 67 3.17 11.00 14.86
CA PHE A 67 3.57 11.93 13.81
C PHE A 67 3.90 13.32 14.38
N ASP A 68 4.95 13.94 13.86
CA ASP A 68 5.27 15.33 14.19
C ASP A 68 4.40 16.27 13.35
N HIS A 69 3.42 16.91 13.99
CA HIS A 69 2.45 17.77 13.31
C HIS A 69 3.06 19.06 12.77
N SER A 70 4.28 19.43 13.20
CA SER A 70 5.02 20.55 12.58
C SER A 70 5.66 20.18 11.24
N SER A 71 5.73 18.87 10.94
CA SER A 71 6.32 18.36 9.72
C SER A 71 5.42 18.61 8.52
N HIS A 72 5.99 19.16 7.46
CA HIS A 72 5.34 19.41 6.18
C HIS A 72 6.28 19.05 5.04
N THR A 73 5.71 18.84 3.86
CA THR A 73 6.45 18.57 2.63
C THR A 73 5.74 19.20 1.44
N ASN A 74 6.26 18.98 0.24
CA ASN A 74 5.68 19.47 -1.00
C ASN A 74 5.06 18.32 -1.77
N LEU A 75 3.82 18.51 -2.21
CA LEU A 75 3.18 17.68 -3.20
C LEU A 75 3.15 18.43 -4.53
N TYR A 76 3.69 17.80 -5.58
CA TYR A 76 3.67 18.33 -6.94
C TYR A 76 2.60 17.60 -7.76
N LEU A 77 1.65 18.35 -8.27
CA LEU A 77 0.54 17.85 -9.09
C LEU A 77 0.68 18.36 -10.52
N VAL A 78 0.28 17.54 -11.50
CA VAL A 78 0.27 17.95 -12.90
C VAL A 78 -0.95 18.83 -13.15
N ASP A 79 -0.72 20.03 -13.70
CA ASP A 79 -1.76 20.99 -14.05
C ASP A 79 -1.44 21.56 -15.43
N LYS A 80 -2.27 21.20 -16.41
CA LYS A 80 -2.07 21.58 -17.82
C LYS A 80 -2.42 23.04 -18.10
N GLU A 81 -3.12 23.71 -17.19
CA GLU A 81 -3.50 25.11 -17.34
C GLU A 81 -2.37 26.06 -16.90
N LYS A 82 -1.46 25.57 -16.03
CA LYS A 82 -0.29 26.36 -15.64
C LYS A 82 0.82 26.29 -16.69
N PRO A 83 1.51 27.42 -16.96
CA PRO A 83 2.67 27.44 -17.87
C PRO A 83 3.79 26.46 -17.46
N SER A 84 3.95 26.21 -16.16
CA SER A 84 4.90 25.23 -15.61
C SER A 84 4.45 23.77 -15.78
N GLY A 85 3.20 23.51 -16.17
CA GLY A 85 2.62 22.16 -16.20
C GLY A 85 2.42 21.50 -14.83
N VAL A 86 2.75 22.20 -13.73
CA VAL A 86 2.81 21.65 -12.36
C VAL A 86 2.37 22.69 -11.32
N VAL A 87 1.57 22.25 -10.34
CA VAL A 87 1.21 22.96 -9.10
C VAL A 87 2.00 22.37 -7.93
N ARG A 88 2.53 23.23 -7.06
CA ARG A 88 3.10 22.84 -5.77
C ARG A 88 2.09 23.14 -4.67
N ILE A 89 1.82 22.16 -3.81
CA ILE A 89 0.96 22.27 -2.63
C ILE A 89 1.78 21.93 -1.38
N THR A 90 1.61 22.70 -0.31
CA THR A 90 2.14 22.36 1.01
C THR A 90 1.31 21.22 1.58
N PHE A 91 1.95 20.10 1.90
CA PHE A 91 1.30 18.89 2.37
C PHE A 91 1.68 18.62 3.82
N THR A 92 0.68 18.35 4.65
CA THR A 92 0.76 18.19 6.10
C THR A 92 0.20 16.84 6.56
N MET A 93 0.18 16.59 7.86
CA MET A 93 -0.42 15.36 8.39
C MET A 93 -1.93 15.32 8.14
N GLU A 94 -2.59 16.46 8.27
CA GLU A 94 -4.04 16.62 8.12
C GLU A 94 -4.48 16.23 6.69
N ASP A 95 -3.63 16.48 5.70
CA ASP A 95 -3.88 16.11 4.31
C ASP A 95 -3.81 14.60 4.06
N LEU A 96 -3.24 13.80 4.97
CA LEU A 96 -3.13 12.34 4.83
C LEU A 96 -4.49 11.64 4.92
N ASP A 97 -5.40 12.17 5.73
CA ASP A 97 -6.72 11.58 5.95
C ASP A 97 -7.75 12.06 4.91
N MET A 98 -7.51 13.18 4.22
CA MET A 98 -8.43 13.71 3.21
C MET A 98 -8.31 12.97 1.88
N ASP A 99 -9.42 12.38 1.41
CA ASP A 99 -9.54 11.95 0.02
C ASP A 99 -9.57 13.20 -0.88
N MET A 100 -8.54 13.36 -1.69
CA MET A 100 -8.41 14.50 -2.59
C MET A 100 -9.35 14.41 -3.81
N LYS A 101 -10.03 13.28 -4.02
CA LYS A 101 -11.01 13.09 -5.11
C LYS A 101 -12.28 13.91 -4.92
N GLN A 102 -12.65 14.24 -3.68
CA GLN A 102 -13.84 14.98 -3.29
C GLN A 102 -13.60 15.60 -1.92
N VAL A 103 -13.38 16.91 -1.85
CA VAL A 103 -13.35 17.65 -0.57
C VAL A 103 -14.67 17.38 0.16
N GLY A 104 -14.66 16.48 1.15
CA GLY A 104 -15.82 16.12 1.97
C GLY A 104 -16.44 14.72 1.77
N SER A 105 -15.91 13.80 0.95
CA SER A 105 -16.59 12.50 0.72
C SER A 105 -15.94 11.23 1.30
N GLY A 106 -14.75 11.27 1.92
CA GLY A 106 -14.22 10.08 2.59
C GLY A 106 -12.77 10.17 3.04
N GLN A 107 -12.38 9.16 3.83
CA GLN A 107 -10.99 8.93 4.23
C GLN A 107 -10.24 8.22 3.10
N ARG A 108 -9.02 8.68 2.83
CA ARG A 108 -8.12 8.03 1.85
C ARG A 108 -7.93 6.54 2.15
N ARG A 109 -7.94 5.69 1.12
CA ARG A 109 -7.90 4.23 1.30
C ARG A 109 -6.46 3.72 1.42
N LEU A 110 -6.08 3.25 2.61
CA LEU A 110 -4.79 2.61 2.87
C LEU A 110 -4.67 1.29 2.09
N MET A 111 -3.62 1.15 1.29
CA MET A 111 -3.37 -0.04 0.44
C MET A 111 -2.17 -0.88 0.91
N CYS A 112 -1.12 -0.24 1.42
CA CYS A 112 0.04 -0.93 1.97
C CYS A 112 0.82 0.00 2.92
N LEU A 113 1.53 -0.57 3.88
CA LEU A 113 2.51 0.16 4.68
C LEU A 113 3.64 -0.74 5.16
N GLY A 114 4.81 -0.16 5.43
CA GLY A 114 5.94 -0.93 5.93
C GLY A 114 7.25 -0.16 5.94
N ASP A 115 8.22 -0.74 6.64
CA ASP A 115 9.58 -0.24 6.64
C ASP A 115 10.33 -0.75 5.40
N VAL A 116 11.09 0.14 4.78
CA VAL A 116 12.01 -0.18 3.67
C VAL A 116 13.32 0.57 3.85
N ASN A 117 14.34 0.21 3.08
CA ASN A 117 15.59 0.96 3.05
C ASN A 117 15.64 1.86 1.82
N MET A 118 15.80 3.16 2.01
CA MET A 118 16.01 4.11 0.92
C MET A 118 17.49 4.15 0.52
N LYS A 119 17.76 4.02 -0.78
CA LYS A 119 19.10 4.18 -1.39
C LYS A 119 19.13 5.54 -2.08
N ASN A 120 19.89 6.49 -1.54
CA ASN A 120 20.05 7.80 -2.19
C ASN A 120 21.08 7.70 -3.31
N SER A 121 20.77 8.27 -4.48
CA SER A 121 21.63 8.24 -5.66
C SER A 121 22.58 9.45 -5.78
N THR A 122 22.45 10.49 -4.96
CA THR A 122 23.07 11.80 -5.26
C THR A 122 24.10 12.35 -4.27
N THR A 123 24.23 11.84 -3.04
CA THR A 123 25.30 12.31 -2.12
C THR A 123 25.70 11.25 -1.11
N LYS A 124 27.00 10.95 -1.00
CA LYS A 124 27.63 10.04 -0.01
C LYS A 124 27.37 10.41 1.47
N LEU A 125 26.64 11.50 1.75
CA LEU A 125 26.48 12.08 3.08
C LEU A 125 25.09 11.90 3.70
N VAL A 126 24.10 11.41 2.96
CA VAL A 126 22.77 11.08 3.53
C VAL A 126 22.69 9.57 3.66
N GLU A 127 22.71 9.10 4.90
CA GLU A 127 22.70 7.68 5.26
C GLU A 127 21.65 6.90 4.46
N LYS A 128 22.02 5.68 4.04
CA LYS A 128 21.05 4.64 3.71
C LYS A 128 20.10 4.51 4.90
N GLY A 129 18.91 5.06 4.76
CA GLY A 129 17.99 5.25 5.86
C GLY A 129 16.85 4.25 5.79
N ARG A 130 16.53 3.62 6.92
CA ARG A 130 15.25 2.95 7.09
C ARG A 130 14.16 4.03 7.07
N ILE A 131 13.29 3.97 6.08
CA ILE A 131 12.11 4.83 5.97
C ILE A 131 10.86 3.98 6.15
N PHE A 132 9.75 4.64 6.42
CA PHE A 132 8.44 4.02 6.48
C PHE A 132 7.60 4.50 5.30
N MET A 133 7.27 3.58 4.40
CA MET A 133 6.41 3.84 3.26
C MET A 133 4.96 3.57 3.61
N VAL A 134 4.08 4.46 3.16
CA VAL A 134 2.63 4.32 3.26
C VAL A 134 2.06 4.55 1.86
N LEU A 135 1.40 3.53 1.33
CA LEU A 135 0.74 3.59 0.04
C LEU A 135 -0.76 3.68 0.27
N PHE A 136 -1.33 4.74 -0.27
CA PHE A 136 -2.75 4.91 -0.45
C PHE A 136 -3.13 4.70 -1.91
N ASP A 137 -4.40 4.85 -2.23
CA ASP A 137 -4.93 4.65 -3.57
C ASP A 137 -4.71 5.83 -4.54
N ASP A 138 -4.27 6.98 -4.05
CA ASP A 138 -3.99 8.20 -4.80
C ASP A 138 -2.56 8.75 -4.57
N ILE A 139 -1.94 8.48 -3.42
CA ILE A 139 -0.58 8.94 -3.08
C ILE A 139 0.31 7.84 -2.46
N LEU A 140 1.61 7.96 -2.68
CA LEU A 140 2.68 7.25 -1.98
C LEU A 140 3.41 8.22 -1.05
N VAL A 141 3.53 7.86 0.22
CA VAL A 141 4.14 8.67 1.27
C VAL A 141 5.38 7.97 1.82
N CYS A 142 6.47 8.71 1.98
CA CYS A 142 7.74 8.26 2.56
C CYS A 142 8.04 9.08 3.82
N LEU A 143 8.18 8.40 4.96
CA LEU A 143 8.40 9.00 6.26
C LEU A 143 9.74 8.56 6.84
N GLN A 144 10.43 9.47 7.53
CA GLN A 144 11.60 9.14 8.34
C GLN A 144 11.21 9.14 9.81
N ARG A 145 11.86 8.29 10.61
CA ARG A 145 11.81 8.42 12.07
C ARG A 145 12.93 9.35 12.53
N ARG A 146 12.58 10.42 13.23
CA ARG A 146 13.54 11.33 13.89
C ARG A 146 13.61 11.04 15.39
N ASN A 147 14.38 11.86 16.11
CA ASN A 147 14.52 11.84 17.56
C ASN A 147 13.14 11.65 18.24
N ASN A 148 13.13 10.90 19.33
CA ASN A 148 11.91 10.49 20.06
C ASN A 148 10.98 9.55 19.27
N GLN A 149 11.48 8.84 18.26
CA GLN A 149 10.72 7.88 17.43
C GLN A 149 9.51 8.51 16.70
N LYS A 150 9.48 9.83 16.56
CA LYS A 150 8.41 10.51 15.81
C LYS A 150 8.58 10.33 14.31
N TYR A 151 7.47 10.17 13.61
CA TYR A 151 7.42 10.16 12.15
C TYR A 151 7.38 11.59 11.60
N VAL A 152 8.21 11.86 10.61
CA VAL A 152 8.28 13.13 9.88
C VAL A 152 8.34 12.87 8.39
N PHE A 153 7.92 13.85 7.58
CA PHE A 153 8.26 13.87 6.17
C PHE A 153 9.78 14.05 5.99
N ILE A 154 10.34 13.43 4.95
CA ILE A 154 11.71 13.61 4.50
C ILE A 154 11.86 15.03 3.95
N GLN A 155 12.68 15.87 4.61
CA GLN A 155 12.77 17.30 4.28
C GLN A 155 13.65 17.63 3.06
N GLN A 156 14.70 16.84 2.81
CA GLN A 156 15.67 17.10 1.73
C GLN A 156 15.17 16.65 0.36
N GLU A 157 14.12 15.83 0.32
CA GLU A 157 13.55 15.24 -0.90
C GLU A 157 12.03 15.35 -0.88
N GLN A 158 11.38 15.07 -2.02
CA GLN A 158 9.94 14.91 -2.05
C GLN A 158 9.55 13.67 -1.23
N SER A 159 8.58 13.82 -0.32
CA SER A 159 8.12 12.71 0.53
C SER A 159 6.77 12.13 0.09
N VAL A 160 6.00 12.88 -0.68
CA VAL A 160 4.65 12.51 -1.09
C VAL A 160 4.58 12.58 -2.60
N PHE A 161 4.15 11.50 -3.22
CA PHE A 161 4.09 11.35 -4.67
C PHE A 161 2.68 10.94 -5.09
N PRO A 162 2.06 11.61 -6.07
CA PRO A 162 0.86 11.08 -6.69
C PRO A 162 1.16 9.70 -7.28
N VAL A 163 0.30 8.71 -7.05
CA VAL A 163 0.47 7.39 -7.67
C VAL A 163 0.22 7.46 -9.18
N SER A 164 -0.61 8.40 -9.63
CA SER A 164 -0.83 8.68 -11.05
C SER A 164 0.49 9.07 -11.72
N GLY A 165 0.94 8.26 -12.68
CA GLY A 165 2.18 8.54 -13.42
C GLY A 165 3.46 8.10 -12.71
N LEU A 166 3.40 7.32 -11.63
CA LEU A 166 4.58 6.62 -11.13
C LEU A 166 5.04 5.57 -12.13
N ILE A 167 6.35 5.51 -12.37
CA ILE A 167 7.00 4.46 -13.15
C ILE A 167 7.81 3.60 -12.18
N LEU A 168 7.51 2.30 -12.16
CA LEU A 168 8.23 1.32 -11.35
C LEU A 168 9.29 0.61 -12.20
N ARG A 169 10.52 0.56 -11.71
CA ARG A 169 11.66 -0.13 -12.34
C ARG A 169 12.28 -1.11 -11.34
N PRO A 170 11.81 -2.37 -11.29
CA PRO A 170 12.38 -3.38 -10.40
C PRO A 170 13.77 -3.82 -10.87
N ALA A 171 14.68 -4.07 -9.94
CA ALA A 171 15.98 -4.64 -10.24
C ALA A 171 15.88 -6.17 -10.41
N ASP A 172 16.64 -6.76 -11.34
CA ASP A 172 16.51 -8.19 -11.65
C ASP A 172 16.96 -9.11 -10.50
N ARG A 173 18.05 -8.74 -9.81
CA ARG A 173 18.74 -9.64 -8.87
C ARG A 173 18.61 -9.26 -7.39
N SER A 174 18.08 -8.08 -7.05
CA SER A 174 17.96 -7.59 -5.67
C SER A 174 16.51 -7.42 -5.21
N ALA A 175 16.29 -7.09 -3.93
CA ALA A 175 14.97 -6.68 -3.44
C ALA A 175 14.66 -5.20 -3.74
N SER A 176 15.38 -4.56 -4.67
CA SER A 176 15.28 -3.12 -4.93
C SER A 176 14.32 -2.78 -6.08
N VAL A 177 13.70 -1.59 -5.99
CA VAL A 177 12.87 -0.98 -7.02
C VAL A 177 13.20 0.50 -7.07
N MET A 178 13.36 1.01 -8.28
CA MET A 178 13.41 2.45 -8.54
C MET A 178 12.00 2.93 -8.89
N ILE A 179 11.51 3.92 -8.15
CA ILE A 179 10.21 4.56 -8.30
C ILE A 179 10.48 5.96 -8.84
N ILE A 180 9.92 6.27 -10.01
CA ILE A 180 10.14 7.54 -10.70
C ILE A 180 8.80 8.27 -10.77
N SER A 181 8.75 9.50 -10.27
CA SER A 181 7.55 10.33 -10.40
C SER A 181 7.51 11.01 -11.77
N GLY A 182 6.37 10.95 -12.46
CA GLY A 182 6.18 11.53 -13.79
C GLY A 182 6.02 13.06 -13.87
N ALA A 183 6.40 13.83 -12.84
CA ALA A 183 6.28 15.29 -12.88
C ALA A 183 7.23 15.89 -13.93
N ILE A 184 6.65 16.56 -14.94
CA ILE A 184 7.28 17.02 -16.19
C ILE A 184 8.46 17.97 -15.94
N THR A 185 8.49 18.68 -14.80
CA THR A 185 9.50 19.72 -14.52
C THR A 185 10.62 19.29 -13.56
N LYS A 186 10.39 18.26 -12.72
CA LYS A 186 11.41 17.70 -11.83
C LYS A 186 11.03 16.27 -11.44
N PRO A 187 11.41 15.25 -12.24
CA PRO A 187 11.17 13.86 -11.87
C PRO A 187 11.96 13.55 -10.60
N ALA A 188 11.25 13.19 -9.53
CA ALA A 188 11.86 12.60 -8.36
C ALA A 188 12.14 11.12 -8.61
N LEU A 189 13.33 10.69 -8.19
CA LEU A 189 13.78 9.32 -8.27
C LEU A 189 13.98 8.80 -6.85
N LEU A 190 13.21 7.78 -6.51
CA LEU A 190 13.28 7.09 -5.23
C LEU A 190 13.76 5.66 -5.46
N GLU A 191 14.97 5.32 -5.04
CA GLU A 191 15.43 3.93 -5.03
C GLU A 191 15.19 3.33 -3.64
N VAL A 192 14.41 2.25 -3.57
CA VAL A 192 14.06 1.56 -2.32
C VAL A 192 14.41 0.09 -2.39
N GLU A 193 14.87 -0.46 -1.27
CA GLU A 193 15.12 -1.87 -1.07
C GLU A 193 14.16 -2.42 0.00
N PHE A 194 13.34 -3.39 -0.43
CA PHE A 194 12.36 -4.06 0.42
C PHE A 194 13.00 -5.16 1.26
N ASN A 195 12.29 -5.63 2.27
CA ASN A 195 12.81 -6.59 3.25
C ASN A 195 13.16 -7.96 2.63
N SER A 196 12.52 -8.30 1.51
CA SER A 196 12.79 -9.52 0.75
C SER A 196 12.30 -9.39 -0.69
N LYS A 197 12.65 -10.36 -1.55
CA LYS A 197 12.11 -10.44 -2.92
C LYS A 197 10.59 -10.66 -2.92
N THR A 198 10.05 -11.38 -1.94
CA THR A 198 8.60 -11.62 -1.81
C THR A 198 7.87 -10.37 -1.36
N ASP A 199 8.43 -9.62 -0.40
CA ASP A 199 7.91 -8.33 0.04
C ASP A 199 7.93 -7.32 -1.13
N ARG A 200 9.05 -7.25 -1.86
CA ARG A 200 9.15 -6.48 -3.11
C ARG A 200 8.03 -6.81 -4.10
N THR A 201 7.78 -8.10 -4.37
CA THR A 201 6.71 -8.52 -5.29
C THR A 201 5.33 -8.08 -4.81
N LYS A 202 5.05 -8.18 -3.50
CA LYS A 202 3.81 -7.68 -2.90
C LYS A 202 3.66 -6.17 -3.12
N TRP A 203 4.73 -5.41 -2.84
CA TRP A 203 4.74 -3.96 -3.01
C TRP A 203 4.54 -3.54 -4.46
N ILE A 204 5.26 -4.14 -5.41
CA ILE A 204 5.10 -3.85 -6.86
C ILE A 204 3.66 -4.08 -7.28
N LYS A 205 3.09 -5.25 -6.98
CA LYS A 205 1.70 -5.57 -7.35
C LYS A 205 0.70 -4.57 -6.77
N THR A 206 0.92 -4.14 -5.52
CA THR A 206 0.02 -3.18 -4.85
C THR A 206 0.17 -1.78 -5.41
N LEU A 207 1.41 -1.33 -5.70
CA LEU A 207 1.70 -0.07 -6.37
C LEU A 207 1.09 -0.03 -7.77
N GLU A 208 1.27 -1.08 -8.58
CA GLU A 208 0.65 -1.19 -9.92
C GLU A 208 -0.88 -1.12 -9.82
N THR A 209 -1.47 -1.76 -8.82
CA THR A 209 -2.91 -1.67 -8.57
C THR A 209 -3.33 -0.23 -8.24
N ALA A 210 -2.57 0.48 -7.39
CA ALA A 210 -2.83 1.88 -7.06
C ALA A 210 -2.69 2.78 -8.29
N ILE A 211 -1.62 2.63 -9.07
CA ILE A 211 -1.37 3.37 -10.32
C ILE A 211 -2.51 3.15 -11.32
N HIS A 212 -2.97 1.92 -11.49
CA HIS A 212 -4.02 1.58 -12.46
C HIS A 212 -5.41 2.03 -12.01
N SER A 213 -5.67 2.05 -10.70
CA SER A 213 -6.94 2.54 -10.12
C SER A 213 -6.90 4.02 -9.74
N ALA A 214 -5.78 4.70 -10.02
CA ALA A 214 -5.62 6.11 -9.75
C ALA A 214 -6.69 6.91 -10.49
N PRO A 215 -7.28 7.94 -9.85
CA PRO A 215 -8.25 8.80 -10.52
C PRO A 215 -7.63 9.44 -11.77
N VAL A 216 -8.23 9.19 -12.94
CA VAL A 216 -7.70 9.60 -14.26
C VAL A 216 -7.93 11.09 -14.53
N LYS A 217 -8.89 11.70 -13.83
CA LYS A 217 -9.24 13.12 -13.90
C LYS A 217 -9.79 13.55 -12.54
N GLY A 218 -9.33 14.68 -12.03
CA GLY A 218 -9.85 15.27 -10.80
C GLY A 218 -8.74 15.85 -9.94
N TRP A 219 -8.08 16.87 -10.46
CA TRP A 219 -7.35 17.88 -9.68
C TRP A 219 -7.66 19.22 -10.33
#